data_AF-A0A517ZRV8-F1
#
_entry.id   AF-A0A517ZRV8-F1
#
_cell.length_a   1.000
_cell.length_b   1.000
_cell.length_c   1.000
_cell.angle_alpha   90.00
_cell.angle_beta   90.00
_cell.angle_gamma   90.00
#
_symmetry.space_group_name_H-M   'P 1'
#
loop_
_entity.id
_entity.type
_entity.pdbx_description
1 polymer ?
#
loop_
_entity_poly.entity_id
_entity_poly.type
_entity_poly.pdbx_seq_one_letter_code
_entity_poly.pdbx_strand_id
1 'polypeptide(L)' 'MDPNQTFLDMFNAMKTEDFATARELALALQEWFAKGGFYPYQYTPEAMQAYIASVLRRTAGCDP' A
#
# COMPACT_ATOMS: atom_id res chain seq x y z
N MET A 1 -3.58 -2.77 13.63
CA MET A 1 -3.22 -1.87 12.52
C MET A 1 -4.51 -1.60 11.76
N ASP A 2 -4.87 -0.35 11.54
CA ASP A 2 -6.12 0.00 10.86
C ASP A 2 -5.85 0.08 9.33
N PRO A 3 -6.45 -0.77 8.49
CA PRO A 3 -6.11 -0.82 7.05
C PRO A 3 -6.45 0.49 6.33
N ASN A 4 -7.46 1.22 6.80
CA ASN A 4 -7.78 2.56 6.33
C ASN A 4 -6.63 3.55 6.62
N GLN A 5 -6.09 3.51 7.84
CA GLN A 5 -5.02 4.40 8.25
C GLN A 5 -3.72 4.08 7.52
N THR A 6 -3.37 2.80 7.38
CA THR A 6 -2.19 2.35 6.62
C THR A 6 -2.28 2.75 5.15
N PHE A 7 -3.46 2.66 4.55
CA PHE A 7 -3.68 3.14 3.19
C PHE A 7 -3.50 4.67 3.07
N LEU A 8 -4.06 5.45 3.99
CA LEU A 8 -3.89 6.91 4.01
C LEU A 8 -2.43 7.31 4.20
N ASP A 9 -1.72 6.63 5.08
CA ASP A 9 -0.30 6.86 5.35
C ASP A 9 0.53 6.55 4.09
N MET A 10 0.24 5.43 3.41
CA MET A 10 0.88 5.06 2.14
C MET A 10 0.59 6.09 1.04
N PHE A 11 -0.65 6.59 0.98
CA PHE A 11 -1.07 7.61 0.03
C PHE A 11 -0.35 8.95 0.27
N ASN A 12 -0.20 9.35 1.55
CA ASN A 12 0.56 10.53 1.91
C ASN A 12 2.06 10.35 1.61
N ALA A 13 2.64 9.20 1.93
CA ALA A 13 4.03 8.87 1.60
C ALA A 13 4.29 8.94 0.09
N MET A 14 3.37 8.41 -0.74
CA MET A 14 3.43 8.56 -2.19
C MET A 14 3.33 10.03 -2.66
N LYS A 15 2.59 10.88 -1.95
CA LYS A 15 2.49 12.32 -2.25
C LYS A 15 3.73 13.12 -1.83
N THR A 16 4.39 12.71 -0.76
CA THR A 16 5.64 13.32 -0.27
C THR A 16 6.88 12.70 -0.92
N GLU A 17 6.69 11.86 -1.95
CA GLU A 17 7.77 11.12 -2.64
C GLU A 17 8.60 10.24 -1.71
N ASP A 18 8.03 9.87 -0.55
CA ASP A 18 8.63 8.97 0.41
C ASP A 18 8.37 7.52 -0.02
N PHE A 19 9.12 7.11 -1.05
CA PHE A 19 8.98 5.80 -1.67
C PHE A 19 9.36 4.65 -0.73
N ALA A 20 10.24 4.90 0.24
CA ALA A 20 10.62 3.94 1.27
C ALA A 20 9.43 3.60 2.16
N THR A 21 8.81 4.61 2.78
CA THR A 21 7.65 4.45 3.65
C THR A 21 6.46 3.89 2.87
N ALA A 22 6.20 4.40 1.66
CA ALA A 22 5.14 3.90 0.80
C ALA A 22 5.30 2.40 0.48
N ARG A 23 6.52 1.94 0.24
CA ARG A 23 6.82 0.53 -0.03
C ARG A 23 6.61 -0.33 1.20
N GLU A 24 7.09 0.08 2.37
CA GLU A 24 6.90 -0.67 3.62
C GLU A 24 5.41 -0.83 3.95
N LEU A 25 4.64 0.24 3.82
CA LEU A 25 3.19 0.22 4.06
C LEU A 25 2.44 -0.63 3.03
N ALA A 26 2.85 -0.60 1.76
CA ALA A 26 2.31 -1.45 0.70
C ALA A 26 2.54 -2.94 0.98
N LEU A 27 3.74 -3.31 1.45
CA LEU A 27 4.07 -4.67 1.86
C LEU A 27 3.29 -5.11 3.10
N ALA A 28 3.17 -4.23 4.10
CA ALA A 28 2.38 -4.49 5.30
C ALA A 28 0.89 -4.75 4.97
N LEU A 29 0.30 -3.94 4.07
CA LEU A 29 -1.05 -4.17 3.57
C LEU A 29 -1.18 -5.48 2.79
N GLN A 30 -0.20 -5.80 1.93
CA GLN A 30 -0.19 -7.06 1.18
C GLN A 30 -0.17 -8.27 2.11
N GLU A 31 0.70 -8.26 3.13
CA GLU A 31 0.79 -9.35 4.11
C GLU A 31 -0.50 -9.45 4.96
N TRP A 32 -1.07 -8.30 5.34
CA TRP A 32 -2.33 -8.25 6.07
C TRP A 32 -3.48 -8.89 5.28
N PHE A 33 -3.59 -8.58 3.98
CA PHE A 33 -4.57 -9.22 3.10
C PHE A 33 -4.30 -10.72 2.93
N ALA A 34 -3.03 -11.12 2.80
CA ALA A 34 -2.66 -12.53 2.72
C ALA A 34 -3.05 -13.33 3.97
N LYS A 35 -3.09 -12.68 5.15
CA LYS A 35 -3.55 -13.26 6.42
C LYS A 35 -5.07 -13.28 6.58
N GLY A 36 -5.84 -12.85 5.57
CA GLY A 36 -7.30 -12.76 5.62
C GLY A 36 -7.82 -11.50 6.30
N GLY A 37 -7.01 -10.44 6.34
CA GLY A 37 -7.40 -9.14 6.86
C GLY A 37 -8.49 -8.47 6.02
N PHE A 38 -9.19 -7.50 6.64
CA PHE A 38 -10.30 -6.80 6.00
C PHE A 38 -9.82 -5.72 5.02
N TYR A 39 -10.54 -5.61 3.91
CA TYR A 39 -10.37 -4.52 2.96
C TYR A 39 -11.04 -3.25 3.48
N PRO A 40 -10.45 -2.07 3.23
CA PRO A 40 -11.11 -0.81 3.53
C PRO A 40 -12.46 -0.76 2.78
N TYR A 41 -13.53 -0.36 3.48
CA TYR A 41 -14.95 -0.54 3.09
C TYR A 41 -15.34 0.04 1.71
N GLN A 42 -14.46 0.84 1.11
CA GLN A 42 -14.68 1.52 -0.16
C GLN A 42 -13.91 0.91 -1.34
N TYR A 43 -13.03 -0.07 -1.11
CA TYR A 43 -12.22 -0.67 -2.16
C TYR A 43 -12.44 -2.16 -2.25
N THR A 44 -12.60 -2.64 -3.49
CA THR A 44 -12.60 -4.07 -3.77
C THR A 44 -11.21 -4.65 -3.53
N PRO A 45 -11.11 -5.95 -3.18
CA PRO A 45 -9.84 -6.64 -3.04
C PRO A 45 -8.94 -6.48 -4.27
N GLU A 46 -9.51 -6.58 -5.46
CA GLU A 46 -8.82 -6.42 -6.73
C GLU A 46 -8.24 -5.00 -6.91
N ALA A 47 -9.02 -3.96 -6.57
CA ALA A 47 -8.56 -2.57 -6.66
C ALA A 47 -7.40 -2.32 -5.69
N MET A 48 -7.46 -2.86 -4.46
CA MET A 48 -6.35 -2.71 -3.51
C MET A 48 -5.10 -3.46 -3.95
N GLN A 49 -5.23 -4.69 -4.46
CA GLN A 49 -4.09 -5.44 -4.96
C GLN A 49 -3.44 -4.74 -6.16
N ALA A 50 -4.24 -4.22 -7.10
CA ALA A 50 -3.74 -3.46 -8.25
C ALA A 50 -3.02 -2.17 -7.80
N TYR A 51 -3.56 -1.47 -6.80
CA TYR A 51 -2.94 -0.26 -6.27
C TYR A 51 -1.61 -0.55 -5.56
N ILE A 52 -1.57 -1.57 -4.70
CA ILE A 52 -0.33 -2.04 -4.04
C ILE A 52 0.72 -2.44 -5.07
N ALA A 53 0.34 -3.22 -6.10
CA ALA A 53 1.27 -3.61 -7.16
C ALA A 53 1.81 -2.39 -7.93
N SER A 54 0.97 -1.37 -8.16
CA SER A 54 1.38 -0.12 -8.79
C SER A 54 2.37 0.67 -7.92
N VAL A 55 2.11 0.78 -6.61
CA VAL A 55 3.02 1.41 -5.65
C VAL A 55 4.35 0.68 -5.61
N LEU A 56 4.33 -0.65 -5.43
CA LEU A 56 5.55 -1.47 -5.39
C LEU A 56 6.37 -1.35 -6.68
N ARG A 57 5.71 -1.29 -7.85
CA ARG A 57 6.42 -1.09 -9.13
C ARG A 57 7.04 0.30 -9.23
N ARG A 58 6.34 1.33 -8.76
CA ARG A 58 6.81 2.72 -8.81
C ARG A 58 7.96 2.97 -7.84
N THR A 59 7.93 2.34 -6.67
CA THR A 59 9.01 2.42 -5.67
C THR A 59 10.18 1.49 -5.99
N ALA A 60 9.97 0.38 -6.69
CA ALA A 60 11.05 -0.52 -7.15
C ALA A 60 11.95 0.09 -8.24
N GLY A 61 11.46 1.10 -8.97
CA GLY A 61 12.26 1.85 -9.94
C GLY A 61 13.04 3.02 -9.35
N CYS A 62 12.87 3.32 -8.07
CA CYS A 62 13.65 4.33 -7.34
C CYS A 62 14.84 3.65 -6.64
N ASP A 63 15.66 2.95 -7.43
CA ASP A 63 17.00 2.54 -7.00
C ASP A 63 17.92 3.77 -7.14
N PRO A 64 18.82 4.04 -6.17
CA PRO A 64 19.64 5.26 -6.10
C PRO A 64 20.58 5.49 -7.30
#